data_AF-A0A2R4SVW8-F1
#
_entry.id   AF-A0A2R4SVW8-F1
#
_cell.length_a   1.000
_cell.length_b   1.000
_cell.length_c   1.000
_cell.angle_alpha   90.00
_cell.angle_beta   90.00
_cell.angle_gamma   90.00
#
_symmetry.space_group_name_H-M   'P 1'
#
loop_
_entity.id
_entity.type
_entity.pdbx_description
1 polymer ?
#
loop_
_entity_poly.entity_id
_entity_poly.type
_entity_poly.pdbx_seq_one_letter_code
_entity_poly.pdbx_strand_id
1 'polypeptide(L)'
;MRHSMRRSATILALAGAVAAGTISTASASPNAPEIRYGMTGFKVYCVQVGISYHQRSDAWTSQDGQFGNHTLSQVKNFQGDLGLSVDGKVGKNTGSEVLWGIEHAKVEKNGPWATPWGVSIDNCYQVVPSHF
;
A
#
# COMPACT_ATOMS: atom_id res chain seq x y z
N MET A 1 48.05 -24.45 8.60
CA MET A 1 47.93 -23.86 7.24
C MET A 1 48.17 -22.36 7.35
N ARG A 2 48.88 -21.78 6.37
CA ARG A 2 49.84 -20.66 6.50
C ARG A 2 49.24 -19.26 6.67
N HIS A 3 49.93 -18.42 7.45
CA HIS A 3 49.91 -16.95 7.39
C HIS A 3 50.59 -16.41 6.11
N SER A 4 50.13 -15.24 5.60
CA SER A 4 50.87 -14.31 4.72
C SER A 4 50.00 -13.05 4.43
N MET A 5 50.06 -11.99 5.23
CA MET A 5 50.78 -10.71 5.01
C MET A 5 50.71 -10.03 3.62
N ARG A 6 49.99 -8.89 3.63
CA ARG A 6 50.28 -7.52 3.12
C ARG A 6 50.84 -7.29 1.71
N ARG A 7 50.18 -6.39 0.96
CA ARG A 7 50.79 -5.34 0.12
C ARG A 7 49.78 -4.21 -0.17
N SER A 8 50.20 -2.98 0.11
CA SER A 8 49.50 -1.72 -0.12
C SER A 8 49.17 -1.47 -1.60
N ALA A 9 48.04 -0.81 -1.87
CA ALA A 9 47.80 -0.10 -3.14
C ALA A 9 46.94 1.16 -2.88
N THR A 10 47.63 2.30 -2.89
CA THR A 10 47.20 3.63 -3.36
C THR A 10 45.70 3.97 -3.40
N ILE A 11 45.32 4.97 -2.60
CA ILE A 11 44.10 5.77 -2.76
C ILE A 11 44.23 6.58 -4.05
N LEU A 12 43.50 6.19 -5.10
CA LEU A 12 43.15 7.10 -6.18
C LEU A 12 41.78 7.70 -5.83
N ALA A 13 41.77 8.97 -5.42
CA ALA A 13 40.56 9.74 -5.40
C ALA A 13 40.14 10.01 -6.85
N LEU A 14 38.98 9.48 -7.25
CA LEU A 14 38.28 9.93 -8.45
C LEU A 14 36.83 10.23 -8.10
N ALA A 15 36.55 11.54 -8.20
CA ALA A 15 35.31 12.19 -8.58
C ALA A 15 33.97 11.53 -8.19
N GLY A 16 33.19 12.28 -7.43
CA GLY A 16 31.83 11.94 -7.06
C GLY A 16 30.94 11.63 -8.26
N ALA A 17 30.12 10.62 -8.08
CA ALA A 17 28.77 10.59 -8.60
C ALA A 17 27.86 10.47 -7.37
N VAL A 18 27.23 11.56 -6.96
CA VAL A 18 25.97 11.43 -6.23
C VAL A 18 25.04 10.75 -7.22
N ALA A 19 24.79 9.45 -7.01
CA ALA A 19 23.70 8.79 -7.70
C ALA A 19 22.45 9.57 -7.32
N ALA A 20 21.95 10.38 -8.27
CA ALA A 20 20.63 10.95 -8.20
C ALA A 20 19.67 9.77 -8.19
N GLY A 21 19.40 9.26 -6.99
CA GLY A 21 18.29 8.37 -6.77
C GLY A 21 17.08 9.14 -7.22
N THR A 22 16.48 8.72 -8.33
CA THR A 22 15.13 9.17 -8.67
C THR A 22 14.26 8.68 -7.52
N ILE A 23 14.03 9.57 -6.56
CA ILE A 23 12.93 9.42 -5.60
C ILE A 23 11.70 9.36 -6.50
N SER A 24 11.22 8.15 -6.78
CA SER A 24 9.91 7.95 -7.36
C SER A 24 8.94 8.49 -6.32
N THR A 25 8.61 9.77 -6.41
CA THR A 25 7.49 10.31 -5.68
C THR A 25 6.28 9.58 -6.24
N ALA A 26 5.76 8.62 -5.48
CA ALA A 26 4.48 8.00 -5.78
C ALA A 26 3.47 9.14 -5.78
N SER A 27 3.10 9.63 -6.97
CA SER A 27 2.12 10.68 -7.12
C SER A 27 0.77 10.06 -6.81
N ALA A 28 0.25 10.29 -5.60
CA ALA A 28 -1.15 10.00 -5.33
C ALA A 28 -2.04 10.93 -6.16
N SER A 29 -3.21 10.45 -6.55
CA SER A 29 -4.17 11.26 -7.32
C SER A 29 -4.99 12.11 -6.35
N PRO A 30 -4.79 13.44 -6.28
CA PRO A 30 -5.49 14.30 -5.30
C PRO A 30 -7.01 14.36 -5.54
N ASN A 31 -7.47 13.86 -6.70
CA ASN A 31 -8.85 13.86 -7.17
C ASN A 31 -9.43 12.44 -7.33
N ALA A 32 -8.81 11.41 -6.77
CA ALA A 32 -9.42 10.08 -6.79
C ALA A 32 -10.83 10.15 -6.14
N PRO A 33 -11.88 9.68 -6.84
CA PRO A 33 -13.24 9.76 -6.31
C PRO A 33 -13.41 8.80 -5.13
N GLU A 34 -14.29 9.16 -4.20
CA GLU A 34 -14.62 8.31 -3.06
C GLU A 34 -15.04 6.90 -3.51
N ILE A 35 -14.49 5.90 -2.85
CA ILE A 35 -14.85 4.50 -3.08
C ILE A 35 -15.99 4.13 -2.12
N ARG A 36 -17.08 3.59 -2.64
CA ARG A 36 -18.31 3.35 -1.87
C ARG A 36 -19.06 2.13 -2.36
N TYR A 37 -20.10 1.76 -1.61
CA TYR A 37 -21.03 0.68 -1.93
C TYR A 37 -21.45 0.66 -3.41
N GLY A 38 -21.50 -0.55 -3.98
CA GLY A 38 -21.86 -0.80 -5.38
C GLY A 38 -20.72 -0.60 -6.38
N MET A 39 -19.58 -0.02 -5.98
CA MET A 39 -18.40 0.04 -6.83
C MET A 39 -17.70 -1.32 -6.91
N THR A 40 -16.95 -1.51 -7.99
CA THR A 40 -16.17 -2.73 -8.23
C THR A 40 -14.77 -2.43 -8.78
N GLY A 41 -13.94 -3.46 -8.88
CA GLY A 41 -12.64 -3.47 -9.53
C GLY A 41 -11.47 -3.20 -8.59
N PHE A 42 -10.31 -2.93 -9.19
CA PHE A 42 -9.02 -2.83 -8.51
C PHE A 42 -9.00 -1.86 -7.31
N LYS A 43 -9.70 -0.72 -7.40
CA LYS A 43 -9.79 0.25 -6.30
C LYS A 43 -10.45 -0.35 -5.05
N VAL A 44 -11.48 -1.18 -5.24
CA VAL A 44 -12.15 -1.85 -4.14
C VAL A 44 -11.24 -2.94 -3.58
N TYR A 45 -10.56 -3.68 -4.43
CA TYR A 45 -9.57 -4.68 -4.00
C TYR A 45 -8.51 -4.05 -3.08
N CYS A 46 -7.98 -2.87 -3.44
CA CYS A 46 -7.05 -2.12 -2.57
C CYS A 46 -7.64 -1.83 -1.18
N VAL A 47 -8.89 -1.38 -1.11
CA VAL A 47 -9.60 -1.15 0.17
C VAL A 47 -9.68 -2.43 0.99
N GLN A 48 -10.08 -3.54 0.37
CA GLN A 48 -10.24 -4.82 1.03
C GLN A 48 -8.91 -5.35 1.58
N VAL A 49 -7.81 -5.22 0.83
CA VAL A 49 -6.46 -5.57 1.29
C VAL A 49 -6.04 -4.69 2.47
N GLY A 50 -6.12 -3.37 2.33
CA GLY A 50 -5.65 -2.44 3.37
C GLY A 50 -6.38 -2.61 4.70
N ILE A 51 -7.71 -2.81 4.67
CA ILE A 51 -8.50 -3.02 5.89
C ILE A 51 -8.24 -4.39 6.51
N SER A 52 -8.07 -5.44 5.68
CA SER A 52 -7.76 -6.79 6.17
C SER A 52 -6.50 -6.82 7.02
N TYR A 53 -5.49 -6.02 6.65
CA TYR A 53 -4.27 -5.85 7.45
C TYR A 53 -4.57 -5.28 8.86
N HIS A 54 -5.31 -4.16 8.93
CA HIS A 54 -5.63 -3.48 10.19
C HIS A 54 -6.41 -4.36 11.15
N GLN A 55 -7.43 -5.07 10.65
CA GLN A 55 -8.35 -5.83 11.48
C GLN A 55 -7.79 -7.20 11.90
N ARG A 56 -6.62 -7.62 11.38
CA ARG A 56 -6.00 -8.95 11.60
C ARG A 56 -7.03 -10.08 11.55
N SER A 57 -7.99 -9.97 10.64
CA SER A 57 -9.15 -10.84 10.61
C SER A 57 -9.14 -11.70 9.36
N ASP A 58 -9.07 -13.00 9.59
CA ASP A 58 -9.27 -14.06 8.60
C ASP A 58 -10.70 -14.03 8.02
N ALA A 59 -11.61 -13.24 8.61
CA ALA A 59 -13.01 -13.10 8.19
C ALA A 59 -13.18 -12.32 6.87
N TRP A 60 -12.10 -11.77 6.30
CA TRP A 60 -12.10 -11.23 4.94
C TRP A 60 -12.11 -12.36 3.91
N THR A 61 -13.28 -12.96 3.70
CA THR A 61 -13.43 -14.13 2.82
C THR A 61 -13.43 -13.77 1.32
N SER A 62 -13.34 -12.49 0.95
CA SER A 62 -13.07 -12.14 -0.45
C SER A 62 -12.45 -10.77 -0.62
N GLN A 63 -11.20 -10.76 -1.07
CA GLN A 63 -10.61 -9.65 -1.79
C GLN A 63 -11.01 -9.81 -3.27
N ASP A 64 -12.31 -9.65 -3.54
CA ASP A 64 -12.94 -9.88 -4.84
C ASP A 64 -13.07 -8.60 -5.68
N GLY A 65 -12.73 -7.45 -5.09
CA GLY A 65 -12.94 -6.15 -5.69
C GLY A 65 -14.41 -5.77 -5.83
N GLN A 66 -15.32 -6.27 -5.01
CA GLN A 66 -16.73 -5.88 -5.00
C GLN A 66 -17.12 -5.18 -3.70
N PHE A 67 -17.64 -3.96 -3.79
CA PHE A 67 -18.04 -3.20 -2.62
C PHE A 67 -19.50 -3.53 -2.27
N GLY A 68 -19.71 -4.75 -1.77
CA GLY A 68 -21.01 -5.23 -1.29
C GLY A 68 -21.26 -4.92 0.19
N ASN A 69 -22.29 -5.57 0.76
CA ASN A 69 -22.68 -5.40 2.17
C ASN A 69 -21.54 -5.77 3.13
N HIS A 70 -20.77 -6.81 2.80
CA HIS A 70 -19.64 -7.23 3.62
C HIS A 70 -18.55 -6.16 3.67
N THR A 71 -18.09 -5.67 2.50
CA THR A 71 -17.11 -4.56 2.45
C THR A 71 -17.63 -3.31 3.15
N LEU A 72 -18.91 -2.97 3.02
CA LEU A 72 -19.51 -1.83 3.74
C LEU A 72 -19.42 -1.98 5.25
N SER A 73 -19.77 -3.16 5.78
CA SER A 73 -19.65 -3.43 7.21
C SER A 73 -18.20 -3.29 7.68
N GLN A 74 -17.25 -3.83 6.92
CA GLN A 74 -15.84 -3.78 7.29
C GLN A 74 -15.26 -2.37 7.21
N VAL A 75 -15.67 -1.55 6.23
CA VAL A 75 -15.29 -0.13 6.16
C VAL A 75 -15.81 0.63 7.37
N LYS A 76 -17.06 0.40 7.78
CA LYS A 76 -17.62 1.06 8.97
C LYS A 76 -16.90 0.64 10.26
N ASN A 77 -16.61 -0.65 10.42
CA ASN A 77 -15.83 -1.14 11.56
C ASN A 77 -14.44 -0.49 11.57
N PHE A 78 -13.76 -0.53 10.43
CA PHE A 78 -12.45 0.10 10.26
C PHE A 78 -12.44 1.59 10.61
N GLN A 79 -13.44 2.33 10.14
CA GLN A 79 -13.62 3.74 10.49
C GLN A 79 -13.83 3.93 11.99
N GLY A 80 -14.67 3.09 12.62
CA GLY A 80 -14.91 3.12 14.06
C GLY A 80 -13.66 2.82 14.89
N ASP A 81 -12.91 1.79 14.52
CA ASP A 81 -11.67 1.35 15.20
C ASP A 81 -10.60 2.44 15.19
N LEU A 82 -10.56 3.26 14.12
CA LEU A 82 -9.59 4.34 13.95
C LEU A 82 -10.13 5.73 14.35
N GLY A 83 -11.36 5.82 14.88
CA GLY A 83 -11.96 7.10 15.28
C GLY A 83 -12.25 8.05 14.11
N LEU A 84 -12.47 7.51 12.91
CA LEU A 84 -12.84 8.27 11.71
C LEU A 84 -14.37 8.47 11.63
N SER A 85 -14.81 9.30 10.68
CA SER A 85 -16.24 9.38 10.30
C SER A 85 -16.74 8.01 9.84
N VAL A 86 -17.76 7.46 10.51
CA VAL A 86 -18.33 6.12 10.21
C VAL A 86 -19.45 6.21 9.15
N ASP A 87 -19.10 6.72 7.98
CA ASP A 87 -20.04 6.93 6.86
C ASP A 87 -20.07 5.76 5.85
N GLY A 88 -19.17 4.78 6.00
CA GLY A 88 -19.06 3.63 5.11
C GLY A 88 -18.48 3.94 3.73
N LYS A 89 -17.85 5.11 3.55
CA LYS A 89 -17.18 5.54 2.32
C LYS A 89 -15.69 5.67 2.53
N VAL A 90 -14.91 5.38 1.50
CA VAL A 90 -13.46 5.59 1.51
C VAL A 90 -13.15 6.92 0.84
N GLY A 91 -13.19 7.99 1.63
CA GLY A 91 -12.65 9.31 1.31
C GLY A 91 -11.17 9.42 1.72
N LYS A 92 -10.57 10.61 1.60
CA LYS A 92 -9.12 10.82 1.79
C LYS A 92 -8.58 10.35 3.14
N ASN A 93 -9.28 10.64 4.24
CA ASN A 93 -8.85 10.20 5.58
C ASN A 93 -8.82 8.67 5.68
N THR A 94 -9.93 8.02 5.33
CA THR A 94 -10.02 6.55 5.34
C THR A 94 -9.05 5.90 4.37
N GLY A 95 -8.86 6.48 3.18
CA GLY A 95 -7.99 5.91 2.18
C GLY A 95 -6.49 6.08 2.49
N SER A 96 -6.08 7.13 3.22
CA SER A 96 -4.72 7.20 3.77
C SER A 96 -4.42 6.01 4.69
N GLU A 97 -5.35 5.65 5.56
CA GLU A 97 -5.20 4.50 6.47
C GLU A 97 -5.25 3.16 5.74
N VAL A 98 -6.03 3.05 4.67
CA VAL A 98 -6.02 1.90 3.76
C VAL A 98 -4.64 1.73 3.12
N LEU A 99 -4.05 2.80 2.60
CA LEU A 99 -2.71 2.76 1.98
C LEU A 99 -1.63 2.39 3.00
N TRP A 100 -1.75 2.87 4.24
CA TRP A 100 -0.87 2.46 5.33
C TRP A 100 -0.95 0.95 5.57
N GLY A 101 -2.16 0.37 5.58
CA GLY A 101 -2.34 -1.08 5.72
C GLY A 101 -1.73 -1.89 4.56
N ILE A 102 -1.84 -1.37 3.33
CA ILE A 102 -1.22 -2.00 2.14
C ILE A 102 0.31 -2.00 2.27
N GLU A 103 0.91 -0.88 2.70
CA GLU A 103 2.36 -0.79 2.86
C GLU A 103 2.88 -1.83 3.84
N HIS A 104 2.16 -2.08 4.93
CA HIS A 104 2.56 -3.11 5.89
C HIS A 104 2.34 -4.53 5.36
N ALA A 105 1.26 -4.75 4.60
CA ALA A 105 1.05 -6.04 3.95
C ALA A 105 2.15 -6.38 2.93
N LYS A 106 2.75 -5.37 2.27
CA LYS A 106 3.94 -5.55 1.40
C LYS A 106 5.16 -5.99 2.17
N VAL A 107 5.39 -5.43 3.37
CA VAL A 107 6.49 -5.85 4.23
C VAL A 107 6.35 -7.33 4.61
N GLU A 108 5.15 -7.77 4.99
CA GLU A 108 4.90 -9.18 5.34
C GLU A 108 5.08 -10.14 4.15
N LYS A 109 4.77 -9.69 2.93
CA LYS A 109 4.89 -10.50 1.71
C LYS A 109 6.23 -10.35 0.98
N ASN A 110 7.22 -9.68 1.56
CA ASN A 110 8.52 -9.39 0.95
C ASN A 110 8.43 -8.67 -0.41
N GLY A 111 7.51 -7.72 -0.56
CA GLY A 111 7.39 -6.85 -1.73
C GLY A 111 5.99 -6.78 -2.34
N PRO A 112 5.82 -6.02 -3.43
CA PRO A 112 4.55 -5.91 -4.12
C PRO A 112 4.24 -7.22 -4.87
N TRP A 113 2.99 -7.67 -4.74
CA TRP A 113 2.49 -8.83 -5.47
C TRP A 113 1.57 -8.42 -6.62
N ALA A 114 1.45 -9.30 -7.61
CA ALA A 114 0.42 -9.16 -8.63
C ALA A 114 -0.95 -9.49 -8.04
N THR A 115 -1.90 -8.59 -8.23
CA THR A 115 -3.31 -8.83 -7.89
C THR A 115 -3.97 -9.77 -8.90
N PRO A 116 -5.22 -10.25 -8.65
CA PRO A 116 -5.95 -11.10 -9.59
C PRO A 116 -6.12 -10.52 -11.02
N TRP A 117 -5.95 -9.20 -11.20
CA TRP A 117 -5.98 -8.54 -12.51
C TRP A 117 -4.61 -8.43 -13.19
N GLY A 118 -3.56 -9.02 -12.64
CA GLY A 118 -2.19 -8.86 -13.15
C GLY A 118 -1.61 -7.46 -12.91
N VAL A 119 -2.28 -6.64 -12.10
CA VAL A 119 -1.84 -5.29 -11.72
C VAL A 119 -1.08 -5.36 -10.40
N SER A 120 0.05 -4.67 -10.27
CA SER A 120 0.79 -4.59 -9.01
C SER A 120 -0.04 -3.91 -7.92
N ILE A 121 0.04 -4.42 -6.68
CA ILE A 121 -0.57 -3.79 -5.51
C ILE A 121 -0.05 -2.36 -5.27
N ASP A 122 1.15 -2.01 -5.75
CA ASP A 122 1.65 -0.64 -5.65
C ASP A 122 0.71 0.36 -6.31
N ASN A 123 0.02 -0.01 -7.40
CA ASN A 123 -0.88 0.91 -8.10
C ASN A 123 -2.09 1.36 -7.27
N CYS A 124 -2.28 0.84 -6.05
CA CYS A 124 -3.29 1.32 -5.12
C CYS A 124 -3.14 2.83 -4.81
N TYR A 125 -1.92 3.40 -4.79
CA TYR A 125 -1.73 4.85 -4.56
C TYR A 125 -2.40 5.72 -5.65
N GLN A 126 -2.64 5.17 -6.84
CA GLN A 126 -3.26 5.90 -7.94
C GLN A 126 -4.79 5.95 -7.85
N VAL A 127 -5.40 4.99 -7.14
CA VAL A 127 -6.85 4.74 -7.18
C VAL A 127 -7.55 4.88 -5.84
N VAL A 128 -6.81 4.84 -4.73
CA VAL A 128 -7.33 5.07 -3.39
C VAL A 128 -7.17 6.56 -3.03
N PRO A 129 -8.26 7.28 -2.70
CA PRO A 129 -8.18 8.67 -2.27
C PRO A 129 -7.36 8.80 -0.99
N SER A 130 -6.36 9.68 -0.99
CA SER A 130 -5.53 9.90 0.19
C SER A 130 -5.00 11.35 0.21
N HIS A 131 -4.27 11.70 1.27
CA HIS A 131 -3.62 13.01 1.43
C HIS A 131 -2.15 13.05 1.00
N PHE A 132 -1.64 11.96 0.43
CA PHE A 132 -0.25 11.86 0.00
C PHE A 132 -0.01 12.51 -1.37
#